data_AF-A0A2N4YPD0-F1
#
_entry.id   AF-A0A2N4YPD0-F1
#
_cell.length_a   1.000
_cell.length_b   1.000
_cell.length_c   1.000
_cell.angle_alpha   90.00
_cell.angle_beta   90.00
_cell.angle_gamma   90.00
#
_symmetry.space_group_name_H-M   'P 1'
#
loop_
_entity.id
_entity.type
_entity.pdbx_description
1 polymer ?
#
loop_
_entity_poly.entity_id
_entity_poly.type
_entity_poly.pdbx_seq_one_letter_code
_entity_poly.pdbx_strand_id
1 'polypeptide(L)'
;MIIRPEQHWFLRLFDWHGSVLSKIIFRLLLNVLMSIIAIISYQWYEQLGIHLTVAPFSLLGIAIAIFLGFRNSASYSRFVEARNLWGTVLIAERTLVRQLRNILPAEHDVHRRIVSYLVAFSWS
;
A
#
# COMPACT_ATOMS: atom_id res chain seq x y z
N MET A 1 1.53 -5.54 -12.05
CA MET A 1 2.06 -4.23 -11.61
C MET A 1 0.91 -3.25 -11.62
N ILE A 2 0.72 -2.45 -10.57
CA ILE A 2 -0.33 -1.41 -10.57
C ILE A 2 0.16 -0.30 -11.51
N ILE A 3 -0.23 -0.40 -12.78
CA ILE A 3 0.04 0.62 -13.79
C ILE A 3 -1.20 1.52 -13.78
N ARG A 4 -1.09 2.69 -13.15
CA ARG A 4 -2.14 3.72 -13.19
C ARG A 4 -1.76 4.76 -14.25
N PRO A 5 -2.73 5.28 -15.01
CA PRO A 5 -2.46 6.39 -15.92
C PRO A 5 -1.90 7.59 -15.16
N GLU A 6 -0.98 8.30 -15.82
CA GLU A 6 -0.48 9.62 -15.40
C GLU A 6 -1.71 10.54 -15.27
N GLN A 7 -2.03 10.96 -14.06
CA GLN A 7 -3.12 11.89 -13.76
C GLN A 7 -2.58 12.93 -12.78
N HIS A 8 -3.03 14.17 -12.89
CA HIS A 8 -2.71 15.20 -11.91
C HIS A 8 -3.12 14.75 -10.50
N TRP A 9 -2.24 14.99 -9.53
CA TRP A 9 -2.44 14.60 -8.12
C TRP A 9 -3.78 15.08 -7.55
N PHE A 10 -4.27 16.23 -8.02
CA PHE A 10 -5.54 16.80 -7.58
C PHE A 10 -6.75 16.00 -8.06
N LEU A 11 -6.74 15.53 -9.32
CA LEU A 11 -7.83 14.72 -9.87
C LEU A 11 -7.93 13.36 -9.16
N ARG A 12 -6.79 12.80 -8.73
CA ARG A 12 -6.75 11.56 -7.94
C ARG A 12 -7.40 11.67 -6.58
N LEU A 13 -7.60 12.87 -6.03
CA LEU A 13 -8.30 13.07 -4.75
C LEU A 13 -9.78 12.67 -4.84
N PHE A 14 -10.36 12.75 -6.04
CA PHE A 14 -11.77 12.44 -6.30
C PHE A 14 -12.00 11.00 -6.80
N ASP A 15 -10.94 10.19 -6.88
CA ASP A 15 -11.07 8.78 -7.23
C ASP A 15 -11.70 8.00 -6.07
N TRP A 16 -12.94 7.53 -6.28
CA TRP A 16 -13.65 6.71 -5.30
C TRP A 16 -13.24 5.23 -5.36
N HIS A 17 -13.06 4.70 -6.58
CA HIS A 17 -12.80 3.28 -6.81
C HIS A 17 -11.33 2.93 -6.51
N GLY A 18 -11.12 2.00 -5.57
CA GLY A 18 -9.78 1.59 -5.14
C GLY A 18 -9.10 2.57 -4.17
N SER A 19 -9.85 3.55 -3.64
CA SER A 19 -9.40 4.45 -2.58
C SER A 19 -9.57 3.84 -1.20
N VAL A 20 -8.72 4.26 -0.25
CA VAL A 20 -8.85 3.93 1.17
C VAL A 20 -10.03 4.70 1.79
N LEU A 21 -10.52 5.76 1.12
CA LEU A 21 -11.59 6.63 1.61
C LEU A 21 -12.85 5.86 2.01
N SER A 22 -13.32 4.91 1.18
CA SER A 22 -14.49 4.09 1.49
C SER A 22 -14.30 3.23 2.76
N LYS A 23 -13.07 2.90 3.14
CA LYS A 23 -12.77 2.13 4.37
C LYS A 23 -12.72 3.01 5.61
N ILE A 24 -12.41 4.30 5.47
CA ILE A 24 -12.27 5.23 6.60
C ILE A 24 -13.45 6.19 6.74
N ILE A 25 -14.35 6.28 5.75
CA ILE A 25 -15.47 7.22 5.76
C ILE A 25 -16.37 7.07 6.99
N PHE A 26 -16.63 5.83 7.44
CA PHE A 26 -17.38 5.59 8.67
C PHE A 26 -16.67 6.18 9.90
N ARG A 27 -15.35 6.03 10.00
CA ARG A 27 -14.54 6.58 11.11
C ARG A 27 -14.51 8.11 11.06
N LEU A 28 -14.46 8.69 9.86
CA LEU A 28 -14.53 10.14 9.66
C LEU A 28 -15.90 10.69 10.08
N LEU A 29 -16.99 10.04 9.66
CA LEU A 29 -18.35 10.43 10.06
C LEU A 29 -18.55 10.33 11.58
N LEU A 30 -18.04 9.25 12.20
CA LEU A 30 -18.05 9.11 13.65
C LEU A 30 -17.27 10.23 14.33
N ASN A 31 -16.09 10.60 13.81
CA ASN A 31 -15.30 11.71 14.34
C ASN A 31 -16.04 13.06 14.25
N VAL A 32 -16.70 13.35 13.12
CA VAL A 32 -17.53 14.56 12.96
C VAL A 32 -18.70 14.56 13.96
N LEU A 33 -19.39 13.42 14.11
CA LEU A 33 -20.49 13.28 15.06
C LEU A 33 -20.00 13.50 16.50
N MET A 34 -18.86 12.93 16.88
CA MET A 34 -18.24 13.15 18.19
C MET A 34 -17.83 14.62 18.39
N SER A 35 -17.38 15.31 17.33
CA SER A 35 -17.06 16.74 17.40
C SER A 35 -18.31 17.60 17.64
N ILE A 36 -19.43 17.29 16.98
CA ILE A 36 -20.71 17.98 17.21
C ILE A 36 -21.18 17.78 18.66
N ILE A 37 -21.13 16.54 19.15
CA ILE A 37 -21.48 16.22 20.54
C ILE A 37 -20.59 17.01 21.50
N ALA A 38 -19.28 17.04 21.27
CA ALA A 38 -18.34 17.77 22.11
C ALA A 38 -18.69 19.26 22.20
N ILE A 39 -19.02 19.91 21.06
CA ILE A 39 -19.41 21.34 21.02
C ILE A 39 -20.68 21.59 21.84
N ILE A 40 -21.71 20.76 21.67
CA ILE A 40 -23.00 20.93 22.39
C ILE A 40 -22.82 20.68 23.88
N SER A 41 -22.04 19.66 24.26
CA SER A 41 -21.78 19.29 25.65
C SER A 41 -20.79 20.20 26.38
N TYR A 42 -20.07 21.08 25.67
CA TYR A 42 -18.96 21.86 26.21
C TYR A 42 -19.40 22.74 27.40
N GLN A 43 -20.60 23.30 27.35
CA GLN A 43 -21.14 24.15 28.43
C GLN A 43 -21.39 23.36 29.73
N TRP A 44 -21.66 22.05 29.64
CA TRP A 44 -21.94 21.19 30.79
C TRP A 44 -20.66 20.57 31.35
N TYR A 45 -19.57 20.63 30.59
CA TYR A 45 -18.26 20.09 30.94
C TYR A 45 -17.62 20.82 32.13
N GLU A 46 -17.76 22.15 32.20
CA GLU A 46 -17.27 22.94 33.35
C GLU A 46 -17.98 22.56 34.65
N GLN A 47 -19.25 22.15 34.59
CA GLN A 47 -20.02 21.75 35.77
C GLN A 47 -19.63 20.37 36.31
N LEU A 48 -19.06 19.51 35.45
CA LEU A 48 -18.64 18.15 35.78
C LEU A 48 -17.17 18.06 36.25
N GLY A 49 -16.41 19.15 36.17
CA GLY A 49 -15.00 19.20 36.58
C GLY A 49 -14.04 18.41 35.67
N ILE A 50 -14.48 18.04 34.47
CA ILE A 50 -13.67 17.28 33.50
C ILE A 50 -12.92 18.28 32.61
N HIS A 51 -11.59 18.25 32.66
CA HIS A 51 -10.73 19.13 31.85
C HIS A 51 -9.84 18.32 30.92
N LEU A 52 -10.21 18.27 29.64
CA LEU A 52 -9.39 17.71 28.58
C LEU A 52 -8.56 18.82 27.94
N THR A 53 -7.29 18.93 28.31
CA THR A 53 -6.35 19.87 27.67
C THR A 53 -5.71 19.25 26.44
N VAL A 54 -5.15 20.07 25.56
CA VAL A 54 -4.52 19.60 24.32
C VAL A 54 -3.21 18.84 24.58
N ALA A 55 -2.50 19.17 25.67
CA ALA A 55 -1.13 18.68 25.90
C ALA A 55 -1.00 17.14 25.96
N PRO A 56 -1.85 16.37 26.69
CA PRO A 56 -1.78 14.92 26.67
C PRO A 56 -2.05 14.31 25.28
N PHE A 57 -2.97 14.90 24.52
CA PHE A 57 -3.29 14.44 23.17
C PHE A 57 -2.18 14.75 22.17
N SER A 58 -1.48 15.88 22.32
CA SER A 58 -0.30 16.19 21.51
C SER A 58 0.81 15.17 21.72
N LEU A 59 1.09 14.82 22.98
CA LEU A 59 2.09 13.79 23.31
C LEU A 59 1.70 12.43 22.70
N LEU A 60 0.44 12.02 22.90
CA LEU A 60 -0.08 10.77 22.32
C LEU A 60 -0.02 10.79 20.79
N GLY A 61 -0.41 11.90 20.16
CA GLY A 61 -0.42 12.07 18.71
C GLY A 61 0.99 11.96 18.11
N ILE A 62 1.99 12.59 18.74
CA ILE A 62 3.39 12.49 18.33
C ILE A 62 3.87 11.04 18.43
N ALA A 63 3.61 10.36 19.55
CA ALA A 63 3.98 8.96 19.72
C ALA A 63 3.35 8.07 18.63
N ILE A 64 2.04 8.20 18.38
CA ILE A 64 1.33 7.45 17.32
C ILE A 64 1.94 7.75 15.94
N ALA A 65 2.23 9.00 15.63
CA ALA A 65 2.78 9.40 14.33
C ALA A 65 4.15 8.76 14.08
N ILE A 66 5.03 8.73 15.09
CA ILE A 66 6.35 8.09 15.01
C ILE A 66 6.20 6.59 14.75
N PHE A 67 5.38 5.89 15.54
CA PHE A 67 5.15 4.46 15.35
C PHE A 67 4.52 4.14 13.99
N LEU A 68 3.60 4.98 13.52
CA LEU A 68 3.00 4.84 12.19
C LEU A 68 4.05 5.02 11.08
N GLY A 69 5.00 5.94 11.26
CA GLY A 69 6.14 6.12 10.36
C GLY A 69 6.98 4.85 10.22
N PHE A 70 7.37 4.23 11.34
CA PHE A 70 8.10 2.97 11.33
C PHE A 70 7.29 1.83 10.69
N ARG A 71 6.00 1.72 11.04
CA ARG A 71 5.10 0.70 10.47
C ARG A 71 4.95 0.86 8.95
N ASN A 72 4.79 2.09 8.47
CA ASN A 72 4.65 2.39 7.05
C ASN A 72 5.94 2.08 6.30
N SER A 73 7.10 2.43 6.87
CA SER A 73 8.41 2.09 6.31
C SER A 73 8.57 0.58 6.12
N ALA A 74 8.30 -0.22 7.17
CA ALA A 74 8.37 -1.68 7.07
C ALA A 74 7.38 -2.26 6.05
N SER A 75 6.15 -1.73 6.02
CA SER A 75 5.12 -2.16 5.06
C SER A 75 5.51 -1.83 3.61
N TYR A 76 6.13 -0.66 3.41
CA TYR A 76 6.63 -0.23 2.12
C TYR A 76 7.81 -1.09 1.65
N SER A 77 8.79 -1.37 2.51
CA SER A 77 9.91 -2.26 2.19
C SER A 77 9.42 -3.64 1.75
N ARG A 78 8.42 -4.21 2.43
CA ARG A 78 7.81 -5.50 2.05
C ARG A 78 7.16 -5.45 0.66
N PHE A 79 6.50 -4.35 0.33
CA PHE A 79 5.91 -4.16 -1.01
C PHE A 79 7.00 -4.06 -2.09
N VAL A 80 8.07 -3.32 -1.82
CA VAL A 80 9.21 -3.18 -2.73
C VAL A 80 9.91 -4.52 -2.94
N GLU A 81 10.14 -5.28 -1.87
CA GLU A 81 10.75 -6.61 -1.94
C GLU A 81 9.94 -7.56 -2.82
N ALA A 82 8.62 -7.64 -2.61
CA ALA A 82 7.74 -8.45 -3.45
C ALA A 82 7.86 -8.04 -4.93
N ARG A 83 7.90 -6.74 -5.22
CA ARG A 83 8.06 -6.23 -6.60
C ARG A 83 9.42 -6.60 -7.20
N ASN A 84 10.48 -6.57 -6.40
CA ASN A 84 11.82 -6.96 -6.82
C ASN A 84 11.89 -8.45 -7.14
N LEU A 85 11.31 -9.31 -6.30
CA LEU A 85 11.25 -10.76 -6.54
C LEU A 85 10.57 -11.09 -7.87
N TRP A 86 9.42 -10.47 -8.17
CA TRP A 86 8.77 -10.61 -9.48
C TRP A 86 9.62 -10.07 -10.64
N GLY A 87 10.44 -9.04 -10.41
CA GLY A 87 11.41 -8.56 -11.39
C GLY A 87 12.52 -9.58 -11.66
N THR A 88 13.00 -10.24 -10.61
CA THR A 88 14.03 -11.28 -10.69
C THR A 88 13.57 -12.47 -11.52
N VAL A 89 12.31 -12.92 -11.38
CA VAL A 89 11.75 -14.00 -12.22
C VAL A 89 11.88 -13.65 -13.71
N LEU A 90 11.44 -12.46 -14.11
CA LEU A 90 11.54 -12.00 -15.50
C LEU A 90 12.99 -11.96 -16.01
N ILE A 91 13.93 -11.48 -15.19
CA ILE A 91 15.35 -11.39 -15.57
C ILE A 91 15.97 -12.79 -15.71
N ALA A 92 15.66 -13.69 -14.76
CA ALA A 92 16.16 -15.06 -14.75
C ALA A 92 15.65 -15.85 -15.96
N GLU A 93 14.35 -15.80 -16.24
CA GLU A 93 13.75 -16.46 -17.41
C GLU A 93 14.36 -15.96 -18.72
N ARG A 94 14.49 -14.63 -18.89
CA ARG A 94 15.13 -14.03 -20.08
C ARG A 94 16.58 -14.49 -20.25
N THR A 95 17.32 -14.56 -19.14
CA THR A 95 18.71 -15.00 -19.15
C THR A 95 18.82 -16.47 -19.52
N LEU A 96 17.95 -17.32 -18.98
CA LEU A 96 17.93 -18.74 -19.27
C LEU A 96 17.58 -19.01 -20.75
N VAL A 97 16.58 -18.32 -21.30
CA VAL A 97 16.23 -18.43 -22.72
C VAL A 97 17.37 -17.93 -23.62
N ARG A 98 18.06 -16.85 -23.23
CA ARG A 98 19.25 -16.37 -23.94
C ARG A 98 20.38 -17.40 -23.92
N GLN A 99 20.64 -18.04 -22.78
CA GLN A 99 21.65 -19.08 -22.66
C GLN A 99 21.32 -20.29 -23.54
N LEU A 100 20.08 -20.76 -23.52
CA LEU A 100 19.62 -21.85 -24.39
C LEU A 100 19.89 -21.55 -25.87
N ARG A 101 19.49 -20.36 -26.33
CA ARG A 101 19.72 -19.94 -27.73
C ARG A 101 21.19 -19.84 -28.11
N ASN A 102 22.06 -19.44 -27.17
CA ASN A 102 23.48 -19.28 -27.45
C ASN A 102 24.27 -20.60 -27.37
N ILE A 103 23.90 -21.49 -26.46
CA ILE A 103 24.61 -22.75 -26.21
C ILE A 103 24.08 -23.87 -27.12
N LEU A 104 22.76 -23.91 -27.35
CA LEU A 104 22.07 -24.95 -28.12
C LEU A 104 21.26 -24.36 -29.29
N PRO A 105 21.89 -23.66 -30.26
CA PRO A 105 21.18 -22.89 -31.27
C PRO A 105 20.24 -23.71 -32.18
N ALA A 106 20.51 -25.00 -32.36
CA ALA A 106 19.72 -25.87 -33.24
C ALA A 106 18.54 -26.58 -32.55
N GLU A 107 18.50 -26.62 -31.21
CA GLU A 107 17.57 -27.43 -30.40
C GLU A 107 16.22 -26.72 -30.14
N HIS A 108 15.50 -26.40 -31.21
CA HIS A 108 14.28 -25.58 -31.17
C HIS A 108 13.14 -26.21 -30.36
N ASP A 109 13.05 -27.54 -30.32
CA ASP A 109 11.99 -28.24 -29.58
C ASP A 109 12.25 -28.24 -28.07
N VAL A 110 13.52 -28.31 -27.67
CA VAL A 110 13.94 -28.15 -26.27
C VAL A 110 13.66 -26.73 -25.80
N HIS A 111 13.95 -25.71 -26.64
CA HIS A 111 13.63 -24.32 -26.34
C HIS A 111 12.14 -24.13 -26.04
N ARG A 112 11.27 -24.65 -26.90
CA ARG A 112 9.81 -24.54 -26.71
C ARG A 112 9.34 -25.18 -25.42
N ARG A 113 9.85 -26.38 -25.10
CA ARG A 113 9.48 -27.09 -23.87
C ARG A 113 9.93 -26.36 -22.61
N ILE A 114 11.15 -25.84 -22.58
CA ILE A 114 11.65 -25.09 -21.41
C ILE A 114 10.88 -23.78 -21.26
N VAL A 115 10.67 -23.04 -22.35
CA VAL A 115 9.87 -21.80 -22.32
C VAL A 115 8.46 -22.06 -21.80
N SER A 116 7.80 -23.15 -22.21
CA SER A 116 6.46 -23.47 -21.69
C SER A 116 6.46 -23.72 -20.18
N TYR A 117 7.51 -24.32 -19.61
CA TYR A 117 7.62 -24.51 -18.17
C TYR A 117 7.90 -23.21 -17.41
N LEU A 118 8.73 -22.31 -17.97
CA LEU A 118 8.97 -20.99 -17.37
C LEU A 118 7.70 -20.16 -17.33
N VAL A 119 6.95 -20.13 -18.43
CA VAL A 119 5.65 -19.48 -18.48
C VAL A 119 4.69 -20.12 -17.47
N ALA A 120 4.61 -21.45 -17.41
CA ALA A 120 3.76 -22.13 -16.44
C ALA A 120 4.12 -21.76 -14.99
N PHE A 121 5.40 -21.69 -14.64
CA PHE A 121 5.87 -21.26 -13.32
C PHE A 121 5.45 -19.81 -12.97
N SER A 122 5.48 -18.91 -13.95
CA SER A 122 5.05 -17.52 -13.75
C SER A 122 3.53 -17.36 -13.57
N TRP A 123 2.73 -18.30 -14.08
CA TRP A 123 1.25 -18.25 -13.99
C TRP A 123 0.66 -19.17 -12.92
N SER A 124 1.43 -20.12 -12.39
CA SER A 124 1.03 -21.01 -11.27
C SER A 124 1.09 -20.30 -9.93
#